data_AF-A0A6I2HB44-F1
#
_entry.id   AF-A0A6I2HB44-F1
#
_cell.length_a   1.000
_cell.length_b   1.000
_cell.length_c   1.000
_cell.angle_alpha   90.00
_cell.angle_beta   90.00
_cell.angle_gamma   90.00
#
_symmetry.space_group_name_H-M   'P 1'
#
loop_
_entity.id
_entity.type
_entity.pdbx_description
1 polymer ?
#
loop_
_entity_poly.entity_id
_entity_poly.type
_entity_poly.pdbx_seq_one_letter_code
_entity_poly.pdbx_strand_id
1 'polypeptide(L)' 'MTWTQVTMDRLQQARAELVAAEEGLAAATPAARARYARALHEADLAERQAIQAERDPNWRGDGWRLAQQAG' A
#
# COMPACT_ATOMS: atom_id res chain seq x y z
N MET A 1 -19.16 -0.52 -0.92
CA MET A 1 -17.76 -0.67 -1.37
C MET A 1 -17.12 -1.73 -0.47
N THR A 2 -16.58 -2.81 -1.03
CA THR A 2 -16.01 -3.92 -0.24
C THR A 2 -14.57 -3.60 0.17
N TRP A 3 -14.12 -4.15 1.30
CA TRP A 3 -12.75 -3.95 1.79
C TRP A 3 -11.70 -4.37 0.73
N THR A 4 -11.96 -5.44 -0.02
CA THR A 4 -11.13 -5.88 -1.16
C THR A 4 -11.01 -4.81 -2.24
N GLN A 5 -12.11 -4.12 -2.60
CA GLN A 5 -12.07 -3.03 -3.58
C GLN A 5 -11.23 -1.85 -3.08
N VAL A 6 -11.38 -1.46 -1.82
CA VAL A 6 -10.59 -0.37 -1.22
C VAL A 6 -9.10 -0.72 -1.19
N THR A 7 -8.74 -1.98 -0.89
CA THR A 7 -7.35 -2.44 -0.88
C THR A 7 -6.75 -2.49 -2.29
N MET A 8 -7.53 -2.93 -3.29
CA MET A 8 -7.11 -2.92 -4.70
C MET A 8 -6.91 -1.50 -5.25
N ASP A 9 -7.79 -0.56 -4.88
CA ASP A 9 -7.64 0.85 -5.27
C ASP A 9 -6.37 1.47 -4.65
N ARG A 10 -6.11 1.18 -3.37
CA ARG A 10 -4.87 1.62 -2.70
C ARG A 10 -3.62 1.02 -3.34
N LEU A 11 -3.65 -0.25 -3.74
CA LEU A 11 -2.54 -0.89 -4.44
C LEU A 11 -2.26 -0.24 -5.80
N GLN A 12 -3.31 0.06 -6.58
CA GLN A 12 -3.15 0.77 -7.85
C GLN A 12 -2.57 2.17 -7.65
N GLN A 13 -3.04 2.89 -6.63
CA GLN A 13 -2.54 4.22 -6.31
C GLN A 13 -1.07 4.20 -5.87
N ALA A 14 -0.69 3.27 -5.00
CA ALA A 14 0.71 3.10 -4.57
C ALA A 14 1.64 2.73 -5.74
N ARG A 15 1.17 1.90 -6.68
CA ARG A 15 1.91 1.57 -7.91
C ARG A 15 2.11 2.77 -8.82
N ALA A 16 1.08 3.60 -8.99
CA ALA A 16 1.18 4.82 -9.79
C ALA A 16 2.18 5.82 -9.16
N GLU A 17 2.16 5.96 -7.84
CA GLU A 17 3.12 6.80 -7.11
C GLU A 17 4.55 6.28 -7.22
N LEU A 18 4.74 4.95 -7.22
CA LEU A 18 6.05 4.33 -7.43
C LEU A 18 6.60 4.63 -8.83
N VAL A 19 5.79 4.47 -9.88
CA VAL A 19 6.19 4.78 -11.26
C VAL A 19 6.56 6.28 -11.40
N ALA A 20 5.75 7.17 -10.83
CA ALA A 20 6.05 8.60 -10.83
C ALA A 20 7.35 8.93 -10.05
N ALA A 21 7.61 8.21 -8.95
CA ALA A 21 8.86 8.34 -8.21
C ALA A 21 10.08 7.80 -8.97
N GLU A 22 9.92 6.71 -9.73
CA GLU A 22 10.94 6.14 -10.63
C GLU A 22 11.29 7.11 -11.77
N GLU A 23 10.28 7.72 -12.40
CA GLU A 23 10.49 8.76 -13.42
C GLU A 23 11.21 9.98 -12.83
N GLY A 24 10.84 10.39 -11.60
CA GLY A 24 11.55 11.45 -10.87
C GLY A 24 12.96 11.06 -10.42
N LEU A 25 13.26 9.76 -10.30
CA LEU A 25 14.58 9.24 -9.94
C LEU A 25 15.60 9.40 -11.09
N ALA A 26 15.14 9.47 -12.34
CA ALA A 26 15.98 9.80 -13.49
C ALA A 26 16.66 11.18 -13.35
N ALA A 27 16.09 12.08 -12.53
CA ALA A 27 16.70 13.36 -12.16
C ALA A 27 17.75 13.26 -11.03
N ALA A 28 18.01 12.04 -10.50
CA ALA A 28 19.06 11.68 -9.54
C ALA A 28 19.15 12.51 -8.24
N THR A 29 18.04 13.08 -7.75
CA THR A 29 18.06 13.85 -6.51
C THR A 29 17.91 12.95 -5.27
N PRO A 30 18.57 13.27 -4.13
CA PRO A 30 18.38 12.56 -2.87
C PRO A 30 16.92 12.52 -2.39
N ALA A 31 16.14 13.58 -2.69
CA ALA A 31 14.72 13.65 -2.38
C ALA A 31 13.89 12.66 -3.21
N ALA A 32 14.23 12.43 -4.48
CA ALA A 32 13.58 11.41 -5.30
C ALA A 32 13.87 10.00 -4.78
N ARG A 33 15.13 9.71 -4.38
CA ARG A 33 15.48 8.42 -3.74
C ARG A 33 14.70 8.16 -2.46
N ALA A 34 14.53 9.17 -1.61
CA ALA A 34 13.74 9.04 -0.38
C ALA A 34 12.26 8.76 -0.67
N ARG A 35 11.68 9.41 -1.68
CA ARG A 35 10.30 9.16 -2.12
C ARG A 35 10.12 7.76 -2.71
N TYR A 36 11.07 7.31 -3.53
CA TYR A 36 11.07 5.97 -4.11
C TYR A 36 11.18 4.88 -3.04
N ALA A 37 12.11 5.02 -2.09
CA ALA A 37 12.25 4.08 -0.97
C ALA A 37 10.98 4.01 -0.11
N ARG A 38 10.32 5.14 0.11
CA ARG A 38 9.03 5.19 0.81
C ARG A 38 7.92 4.48 0.00
N ALA A 39 7.79 4.79 -1.29
CA ALA A 39 6.77 4.18 -2.14
C ALA A 39 6.92 2.64 -2.21
N LEU A 40 8.16 2.14 -2.30
CA LEU A 40 8.42 0.70 -2.23
C LEU A 40 7.98 0.08 -0.91
N HIS A 41 8.26 0.75 0.21
CA HIS A 41 7.87 0.25 1.53
C HIS A 41 6.34 0.19 1.70
N GLU A 42 5.63 1.23 1.26
CA GLU A 42 4.16 1.26 1.30
C GLU A 42 3.53 0.19 0.38
N ALA A 43 4.14 -0.06 -0.78
CA ALA A 43 3.69 -1.10 -1.70
C ALA A 43 3.85 -2.52 -1.10
N ASP A 44 5.00 -2.83 -0.49
CA ASP A 44 5.23 -4.11 0.21
C ASP A 44 4.25 -4.28 1.39
N LEU A 45 4.00 -3.21 2.15
CA LEU A 45 3.03 -3.26 3.24
C LEU A 45 1.61 -3.54 2.74
N ALA A 46 1.17 -2.87 1.68
CA ALA A 46 -0.15 -3.07 1.09
C ALA A 46 -0.30 -4.48 0.51
N GLU A 47 0.73 -5.03 -0.12
CA GLU A 47 0.73 -6.40 -0.66
C GLU A 47 0.59 -7.43 0.47
N ARG A 48 1.34 -7.28 1.57
CA ARG A 48 1.21 -8.15 2.75
C ARG A 48 -0.18 -8.08 3.38
N GLN A 49 -0.79 -6.90 3.43
CA GLN A 49 -2.15 -6.73 3.92
C GLN A 49 -3.19 -7.40 3.02
N ALA A 50 -3.04 -7.27 1.70
CA ALA A 50 -3.90 -7.94 0.73
C ALA A 50 -3.79 -9.47 0.84
N ILE A 51 -2.57 -10.00 0.89
CA ILE A 51 -2.33 -11.45 1.05
C ILE A 51 -2.93 -11.96 2.36
N GLN A 52 -2.78 -11.24 3.48
CA GLN A 52 -3.37 -11.67 4.74
C GLN A 52 -4.90 -11.73 4.69
N ALA A 53 -5.53 -10.76 4.05
CA ALA A 53 -6.98 -10.75 3.96
C ALA A 53 -7.57 -11.72 2.94
N GLU A 54 -6.80 -12.13 1.92
CA GLU A 54 -7.17 -13.26 1.06
C GLU A 54 -7.10 -14.60 1.81
N ARG A 55 -6.22 -14.70 2.81
CA ARG A 55 -6.01 -15.92 3.60
C ARG A 55 -6.97 -16.09 4.78
N ASP A 56 -7.67 -15.03 5.19
CA ASP A 56 -8.60 -15.09 6.32
C ASP A 56 -10.08 -15.01 5.88
N PRO A 57 -10.78 -16.16 5.81
CA PRO A 57 -12.20 -16.19 5.43
C PRO A 57 -13.14 -15.55 6.48
N ASN A 58 -12.68 -15.29 7.71
CA ASN A 58 -13.48 -14.67 8.78
C ASN A 58 -13.35 -13.13 8.84
N TRP A 59 -12.44 -12.51 8.07
CA TRP A 59 -12.18 -11.07 8.15
C TRP A 59 -13.26 -10.16 7.55
N ARG A 60 -14.27 -10.71 6.87
CA ARG A 60 -15.38 -9.92 6.31
C ARG A 60 -16.34 -9.35 7.38
N GLY A 61 -16.21 -9.75 8.64
CA GLY A 61 -17.11 -9.34 9.74
C GLY A 61 -16.59 -8.20 10.62
N ASP A 62 -15.40 -8.33 11.21
CA ASP A 62 -15.02 -7.52 12.39
C ASP A 62 -13.61 -6.87 12.34
N GLY A 63 -12.84 -7.06 11.26
CA GLY A 63 -11.43 -6.66 11.19
C GLY A 63 -11.14 -5.15 11.22
N TRP A 64 -12.14 -4.29 11.01
CA TRP A 64 -11.94 -2.83 10.93
C TRP A 64 -11.68 -2.15 12.29
N ARG A 65 -12.01 -2.82 13.42
CA ARG A 65 -11.93 -2.21 14.75
C ARG A 65 -10.54 -2.34 15.39
N LEU A 66 -9.77 -3.37 15.05
CA LEU A 66 -8.43 -3.59 15.64
C LEU A 66 -7.33 -2.77 14.97
N ALA A 67 -7.48 -2.42 13.69
CA ALA A 67 -6.49 -1.59 12.98
C ALA A 67 -6.49 -0.11 13.40
N GLN A 68 -7.55 0.37 14.08
CA GLN A 68 -7.65 1.76 14.56
C GLN A 68 -7.19 1.96 16.02
N GLN A 69 -6.93 0.90 16.79
CA GLN A 69 -6.53 1.01 18.21
C GLN A 69 -5.02 1.02 18.46
N ALA A 70 -4.20 0.95 17.41
CA ALA A 70 -2.74 0.99 17.52
C ALA A 70 -2.15 2.38 17.17
N GLY A 71 -2.89 3.45 17.44
CA GLY A 71 -2.45 4.85 17.30
C GLY A 71 -2.04 5.46 18.64
#